data_AF-A0A527VPT4-F1
#
_entry.id   AF-A0A527VPT4-F1
#
_cell.length_a   1.000
_cell.length_b   1.000
_cell.length_c   1.000
_cell.angle_alpha   90.00
_cell.angle_beta   90.00
_cell.angle_gamma   90.00
#
_symmetry.space_group_name_H-M   'P 1'
#
loop_
_entity.id
_entity.type
_entity.pdbx_description
1 polymer ?
#
loop_
_entity_poly.entity_id
_entity_poly.type
_entity_poly.pdbx_seq_one_letter_code
_entity_poly.pdbx_strand_id
1 'polypeptide(L)'
;FLNRLMTNRMPKVGRIVLTPMVNEFGKLIGDFTIAKSGEDRFMIWGSSAAQKYHMRWFEKHLPKDGSVRIHRFDQTLVGLSIAGPKSRDLLQKVVDVDVSTKAFRFMDFRE
;
A
#
# COMPACT_ATOMS: atom_id res chain seq x y z
N PHE A 1 -10.75 -8.54 5.64
CA PHE A 1 -11.11 -8.00 4.31
C PHE A 1 -9.98 -8.15 3.28
N LEU A 2 -8.83 -7.49 3.43
CA LEU A 2 -7.76 -7.53 2.42
C LEU A 2 -7.18 -8.92 2.14
N ASN A 3 -6.96 -9.76 3.18
CA ASN A 3 -6.54 -11.17 3.00
C ASN A 3 -7.51 -12.02 2.16
N ARG A 4 -8.75 -11.56 1.92
CA ARG A 4 -9.72 -12.23 1.04
C ARG A 4 -9.63 -11.74 -0.41
N LEU A 5 -9.25 -10.47 -0.60
CA LEU A 5 -9.19 -9.84 -1.93
C LEU A 5 -7.82 -10.00 -2.59
N MET A 6 -6.78 -10.07 -1.78
CA MET A 6 -5.39 -10.13 -2.20
C MET A 6 -4.87 -11.56 -2.12
N THR A 7 -3.88 -11.91 -2.94
CA THR A 7 -3.30 -13.25 -2.94
C THR A 7 -2.25 -13.47 -1.86
N ASN A 8 -1.55 -12.41 -1.41
CA ASN A 8 -0.57 -12.50 -0.32
C ASN A 8 -1.18 -12.19 1.05
N ARG A 9 -0.49 -12.68 2.10
CA ARG A 9 -0.79 -12.31 3.48
C ARG A 9 -0.48 -10.83 3.71
N MET A 10 -1.40 -10.12 4.37
CA MET A 10 -1.17 -8.73 4.77
C MET A 10 0.03 -8.59 5.71
N PRO A 11 0.81 -7.51 5.58
CA PRO A 11 2.06 -7.36 6.31
C PRO A 11 1.82 -7.04 7.78
N LYS A 12 2.87 -7.15 8.61
CA LYS A 12 2.87 -6.63 9.98
C LYS A 12 2.82 -5.09 9.97
N VAL A 13 2.45 -4.49 11.09
CA VAL A 13 2.47 -3.02 11.24
C VAL A 13 3.88 -2.49 10.93
N GLY A 14 3.96 -1.39 10.19
CA GLY A 14 5.22 -0.78 9.76
C GLY A 14 5.92 -1.52 8.62
N ARG A 15 5.21 -2.39 7.89
CA ARG A 15 5.76 -3.17 6.76
C ARG A 15 4.89 -3.03 5.53
N ILE A 16 5.52 -3.19 4.37
CA ILE A 16 4.91 -3.19 3.05
C ILE A 16 4.91 -4.60 2.47
N VAL A 17 3.93 -4.90 1.61
CA VAL A 17 3.91 -6.09 0.75
C VAL A 17 3.51 -5.70 -0.67
N LEU A 18 4.11 -6.35 -1.67
CA LEU A 18 3.58 -6.37 -3.04
C LEU A 18 2.62 -7.55 -3.15
N THR A 19 1.40 -7.32 -3.63
CA THR A 19 0.38 -8.34 -3.70
C THR A 19 -0.49 -8.20 -4.95
N PRO A 20 -0.58 -9.28 -5.74
CA PRO A 20 -1.59 -9.41 -6.77
C PRO A 20 -3.02 -9.43 -6.20
N MET A 21 -3.96 -9.00 -7.03
CA MET A 21 -5.40 -9.17 -6.87
C MET A 21 -5.92 -9.97 -8.07
N VAL A 22 -6.77 -10.97 -7.80
CA VAL A 22 -7.40 -11.79 -8.82
C VAL A 22 -8.92 -11.68 -8.78
N ASN A 23 -9.56 -11.94 -9.91
CA ASN A 23 -11.02 -12.10 -9.97
C ASN A 23 -11.45 -13.51 -9.56
N GLU A 24 -12.76 -13.75 -9.60
CA GLU A 24 -13.39 -15.04 -9.24
C GLU A 24 -12.94 -16.21 -10.13
N PHE A 25 -12.39 -15.94 -11.31
CA PHE A 25 -11.83 -16.94 -12.24
C PHE A 25 -10.31 -17.11 -12.09
N GLY A 26 -9.70 -16.50 -11.07
CA GLY A 26 -8.26 -16.54 -10.84
C GLY A 26 -7.43 -15.72 -11.83
N LYS A 27 -8.05 -14.81 -12.61
CA LYS A 27 -7.34 -13.92 -13.53
C LYS A 27 -6.81 -12.70 -12.78
N LEU A 28 -5.58 -12.30 -13.09
CA LEU A 28 -4.96 -11.09 -12.56
C LEU A 28 -5.75 -9.86 -12.98
N ILE A 29 -6.17 -9.05 -12.01
CA ILE A 29 -6.92 -7.80 -12.23
C ILE A 29 -6.26 -6.57 -11.59
N GLY A 30 -5.17 -6.77 -10.85
CA GLY A 30 -4.35 -5.69 -10.33
C GLY A 30 -3.13 -6.22 -9.60
N ASP A 31 -2.12 -5.37 -9.46
CA ASP A 31 -0.98 -5.59 -8.59
C ASP A 31 -0.83 -4.36 -7.71
N PHE A 32 -0.66 -4.60 -6.41
CA PHE A 32 -0.79 -3.57 -5.39
C PHE A 32 0.38 -3.59 -4.43
N THR A 33 0.85 -2.39 -4.08
CA THR A 33 1.70 -2.19 -2.91
C THR A 33 0.82 -1.84 -1.74
N ILE A 34 0.92 -2.58 -0.63
CA ILE A 34 0.11 -2.35 0.57
C ILE A 34 1.00 -2.20 1.78
N ALA A 35 0.84 -1.10 2.52
CA ALA A 35 1.46 -0.89 3.82
C ALA A 35 0.43 -1.08 4.94
N LYS A 36 0.82 -1.73 6.04
CA LYS A 36 0.03 -1.72 7.29
C LYS A 36 0.54 -0.55 8.15
N SER A 37 -0.18 0.58 8.12
CA SER A 37 0.20 1.83 8.79
C SER A 37 -0.25 1.90 10.26
N GLY A 38 -1.17 1.03 10.68
CA GLY A 38 -1.59 0.85 12.07
C GLY A 38 -2.30 -0.49 12.23
N GLU A 39 -2.80 -0.83 13.42
CA GLU A 39 -3.40 -2.15 13.66
C GLU A 39 -4.56 -2.49 12.72
N ASP A 40 -5.42 -1.50 12.44
CA ASP A 40 -6.55 -1.62 11.52
C ASP A 40 -6.48 -0.61 10.37
N ARG A 41 -5.28 -0.06 10.08
CA ARG A 41 -5.08 0.96 9.04
C ARG A 41 -4.11 0.46 7.98
N PHE A 42 -4.51 0.63 6.72
CA PHE A 42 -3.74 0.24 5.55
C PHE A 42 -3.67 1.37 4.54
N MET A 43 -2.51 1.52 3.90
CA MET A 43 -2.35 2.33 2.69
C MET A 43 -2.19 1.40 1.50
N ILE A 44 -2.88 1.71 0.40
CA ILE A 44 -2.94 0.86 -0.79
C ILE A 44 -2.60 1.73 -2.00
N TRP A 45 -1.57 1.32 -2.74
CA TRP A 45 -1.20 1.90 -4.02
C TRP A 45 -1.38 0.88 -5.12
N GLY A 46 -1.99 1.31 -6.22
CA GLY A 46 -2.21 0.51 -7.42
C GLY A 46 -2.05 1.35 -8.67
N SER A 47 -2.36 0.76 -9.82
CA SER A 47 -2.20 1.42 -11.11
C SER A 47 -3.16 2.60 -11.29
N SER A 48 -2.61 3.79 -11.54
CA SER A 48 -3.39 5.02 -11.78
C SER A 48 -4.45 4.83 -12.87
N ALA A 49 -4.09 4.23 -14.01
CA ALA A 49 -5.02 3.98 -15.12
C ALA A 49 -6.22 3.09 -14.76
N ALA A 50 -6.10 2.25 -13.72
CA ALA A 50 -7.14 1.32 -13.29
C ALA A 50 -7.88 1.78 -12.02
N GLN A 51 -7.63 2.99 -11.53
CA GLN A 51 -8.16 3.48 -10.26
C GLN A 51 -9.68 3.32 -10.14
N LYS A 52 -10.45 3.73 -11.16
CA LYS A 52 -11.93 3.61 -11.16
C LYS A 52 -12.38 2.15 -11.14
N TYR A 53 -11.68 1.28 -11.87
CA TYR A 53 -11.97 -0.14 -11.92
C TYR A 53 -11.72 -0.79 -10.56
N HIS A 54 -10.56 -0.53 -9.94
CA HIS A 54 -10.22 -1.08 -8.63
C HIS A 54 -11.14 -0.58 -7.53
N MET A 55 -11.52 0.71 -7.54
CA MET A 55 -12.49 1.24 -6.56
C MET A 55 -13.83 0.54 -6.64
N ARG A 56 -14.39 0.36 -7.85
CA ARG A 56 -15.62 -0.42 -8.04
C ARG A 56 -15.48 -1.85 -7.51
N TRP A 57 -14.32 -2.46 -7.67
CA TRP A 57 -14.05 -3.80 -7.15
C TRP A 57 -14.03 -3.82 -5.62
N PHE A 58 -13.36 -2.86 -4.99
CA PHE A 58 -13.35 -2.72 -3.53
C PHE A 58 -14.76 -2.47 -2.96
N GLU A 59 -15.51 -1.53 -3.56
CA GLU A 59 -16.89 -1.20 -3.16
C GLU A 59 -17.83 -2.39 -3.30
N LYS A 60 -17.73 -3.15 -4.40
CA LYS A 60 -18.52 -4.38 -4.63
C LYS A 60 -18.34 -5.40 -3.52
N HIS A 61 -17.13 -5.49 -2.95
CA HIS A 61 -16.79 -6.50 -1.94
C HIS A 61 -16.83 -5.97 -0.50
N LEU A 62 -17.10 -4.68 -0.30
CA LEU A 62 -17.09 -4.04 1.00
C LEU A 62 -18.11 -4.74 1.94
N PRO A 63 -17.72 -5.06 3.19
CA PRO A 63 -18.67 -5.55 4.18
C PRO A 63 -19.81 -4.57 4.42
N LYS A 64 -21.04 -5.08 4.54
CA LYS A 64 -22.24 -4.26 4.76
C LYS A 64 -22.42 -3.81 6.21
N ASP A 65 -21.67 -4.39 7.14
CA ASP A 65 -21.70 -4.10 8.58
C ASP A 65 -20.92 -2.85 8.98
N GLY A 66 -20.27 -2.16 8.02
CA GLY A 66 -19.50 -0.95 8.28
C GLY A 66 -18.15 -1.20 8.97
N SER A 67 -17.72 -2.46 9.12
CA SER A 67 -16.44 -2.85 9.72
C SER A 67 -15.22 -2.35 8.96
N VAL A 68 -15.38 -1.99 7.67
CA VAL A 68 -14.31 -1.48 6.82
C VAL A 68 -14.77 -0.21 6.14
N ARG A 69 -13.91 0.81 6.16
CA ARG A 69 -14.09 2.06 5.42
C ARG A 69 -12.93 2.23 4.45
N ILE A 70 -13.22 2.74 3.26
CA ILE A 70 -12.23 2.99 2.22
C ILE A 70 -12.28 4.47 1.89
N HIS A 71 -11.12 5.11 1.90
CA HIS A 71 -10.94 6.48 1.48
C HIS A 71 -9.99 6.52 0.27
N ARG A 72 -10.40 7.23 -0.79
CA ARG A 72 -9.64 7.35 -2.03
C ARG A 72 -8.94 8.70 -2.06
N PHE A 73 -7.62 8.69 -1.95
CA PHE A 73 -6.79 9.90 -2.00
C PHE A 73 -6.66 10.53 -3.38
N ASP A 74 -6.71 9.74 -4.45
CA ASP A 74 -6.54 10.23 -5.83
C ASP A 74 -5.36 11.18 -6.07
N GLN A 75 -5.59 12.40 -6.52
CA GLN A 75 -4.62 13.45 -6.74
C GLN A 75 -4.38 14.31 -5.49
N THR A 76 -5.07 14.06 -4.37
CA THR A 76 -4.82 14.77 -3.10
C THR A 76 -3.60 14.25 -2.34
N LEU A 77 -2.98 13.15 -2.79
CA LEU A 77 -1.73 12.64 -2.24
C LEU A 77 -0.67 12.56 -3.33
N VAL A 78 0.40 13.33 -3.17
CA VAL A 78 1.53 13.36 -4.11
C VAL A 78 2.62 12.40 -3.64
N GLY A 79 3.09 11.54 -4.55
CA GLY A 79 4.22 10.66 -4.32
C GLY A 79 5.50 11.20 -4.95
N LEU A 80 6.61 11.17 -4.20
CA LEU A 80 7.96 11.44 -4.70
C LEU A 80 8.82 10.18 -4.54
N SER A 81 9.43 9.72 -5.64
CA SER A 81 10.36 8.59 -5.61
C SER A 81 11.80 9.09 -5.70
N ILE A 82 12.64 8.66 -4.77
CA ILE A 82 14.08 8.88 -4.78
C ILE A 82 14.79 7.53 -4.90
N ALA A 83 15.51 7.33 -6.00
CA ALA A 83 16.17 6.05 -6.30
C ALA A 83 17.65 6.26 -6.64
N GLY A 84 18.47 5.27 -6.32
CA GLY A 84 19.92 5.28 -6.54
C GLY A 84 20.72 5.14 -5.25
N PRO A 85 22.03 4.88 -5.34
CA PRO A 85 22.88 4.57 -4.18
C PRO A 85 22.99 5.69 -3.15
N LYS A 86 22.74 6.95 -3.56
CA LYS A 86 22.77 8.14 -2.69
C LYS A 86 21.38 8.58 -2.20
N SER A 87 20.31 7.81 -2.46
CA SER A 87 18.94 8.21 -2.08
C SER A 87 18.78 8.35 -0.57
N ARG A 88 19.42 7.48 0.21
CA ARG A 88 19.43 7.54 1.68
C ARG A 88 20.06 8.84 2.18
N ASP A 89 21.24 9.18 1.66
CA ASP A 89 21.97 10.38 2.06
C ASP A 89 21.20 11.66 1.74
N LEU A 90 20.45 11.66 0.64
CA LEU A 90 19.54 12.74 0.29
C LEU A 90 18.35 12.82 1.26
N LEU A 91 17.69 11.69 1.54
CA LEU A 91 16.53 11.64 2.43
C LEU A 91 16.89 12.11 3.85
N GLN A 92 18.03 11.65 4.39
CA GLN A 92 18.47 12.00 5.74
C GLN A 92 18.66 13.52 5.95
N LYS A 93 18.92 14.29 4.89
CA LYS A 93 19.05 15.76 4.96
C LYS A 93 17.73 16.48 5.24
N VAL A 94 16.60 15.82 5.00
CA VAL A 94 15.25 16.41 5.07
C VAL A 94 14.34 15.72 6.08
N VAL A 95 14.89 14.79 6.88
CA VAL A 95 14.15 14.09 7.94
C VAL A 95 14.99 13.99 9.21
N ASP A 96 14.33 14.08 10.37
CA ASP A 96 14.98 13.95 11.67
C ASP A 96 15.12 12.49 12.14
N VAL A 97 14.48 11.55 11.45
CA VAL A 97 14.49 10.12 11.81
C VAL A 97 15.68 9.39 11.19
N ASP A 98 16.16 8.35 11.88
CA ASP A 98 17.20 7.45 11.37
C ASP A 98 16.64 6.61 10.20
N VAL A 99 17.19 6.83 9.00
CA VAL A 99 16.90 6.08 7.77
C VAL A 99 18.06 5.16 7.34
N SER A 100 18.99 4.85 8.26
CA SER A 100 20.01 3.82 8.05
C SER A 100 19.38 2.47 7.71
N THR A 101 20.10 1.61 6.98
CA THR A 101 19.61 0.28 6.58
C THR A 101 19.13 -0.56 7.78
N LYS A 102 19.73 -0.36 8.96
CA LYS A 102 19.36 -1.09 10.18
C LYS A 102 18.03 -0.58 10.76
N ALA A 103 17.82 0.74 10.76
CA ALA A 103 16.63 1.38 11.30
C ALA A 103 15.45 1.34 10.32
N PHE A 104 15.70 1.50 9.03
CA PHE A 104 14.70 1.49 7.96
C PHE A 104 15.10 0.50 6.88
N ARG A 105 14.69 -0.75 7.10
CA ARG A 105 15.06 -1.90 6.28
C ARG A 105 14.21 -1.96 5.03
N PHE A 106 14.62 -2.78 4.07
CA PHE A 106 13.83 -3.04 2.88
C PHE A 106 12.39 -3.45 3.23
N MET A 107 11.43 -2.80 2.58
CA MET A 107 9.98 -2.95 2.79
C MET A 107 9.48 -2.56 4.20
N ASP A 108 10.24 -1.76 4.95
CA ASP A 108 9.68 -1.03 6.10
C ASP A 108 8.80 0.14 5.59
N PHE A 109 7.80 0.48 6.40
CA PHE A 109 6.89 1.60 6.19
C PHE A 109 6.86 2.46 7.45
N ARG A 110 6.87 3.78 7.26
CA ARG A 110 6.68 4.78 8.31
C ARG A 110 5.80 5.90 7.76
N GLU A 111 4.97 6.45 8.64
CA GLU A 111 4.06 7.59 8.43
C GLU A 111 4.24 8.54 9.61
#